data_AF-A0A290Z5Y8-F1
#
_entry.id   AF-A0A290Z5Y8-F1
#
_cell.length_a   1.000
_cell.length_b   1.000
_cell.length_c   1.000
_cell.angle_alpha   90.00
_cell.angle_beta   90.00
_cell.angle_gamma   90.00
#
_symmetry.space_group_name_H-M   'P 1'
#
loop_
_entity.id
_entity.type
_entity.pdbx_description
1 polymer ?
#
loop_
_entity_poly.entity_id
_entity_poly.type
_entity_poly.pdbx_seq_one_letter_code
_entity_poly.pdbx_strand_id
1 'polypeptide(L)' 'MGVGSGAMTGSGWLVSQSDRNGNDVTVGYASDGHVSSVTDSQARVTNFEHDAEGRPASITDPAGETYGHQAG' A
#
# COMPACT_ATOMS: atom_id res chain seq x y z
N MET A 1 -23.62 -10.70 -8.17
CA MET A 1 -22.15 -10.57 -8.05
C MET A 1 -21.81 -9.09 -7.88
N GLY A 2 -21.63 -8.60 -6.64
CA GLY A 2 -21.35 -7.17 -6.39
C GLY A 2 -19.85 -6.91 -6.40
N VAL A 3 -19.33 -6.18 -7.37
CA VAL A 3 -17.91 -5.81 -7.43
C VAL A 3 -17.54 -5.00 -6.18
N GLY A 4 -16.42 -5.32 -5.53
CA GLY A 4 -15.87 -4.48 -4.46
C GLY A 4 -15.50 -3.13 -5.06
N SER A 5 -16.06 -2.06 -4.54
CA SER A 5 -15.85 -0.70 -5.04
C SER A 5 -14.45 -0.24 -4.61
N GLY A 6 -13.45 -0.39 -5.48
CA GLY A 6 -12.15 0.21 -5.25
C GLY A 6 -12.20 1.73 -5.51
N ALA A 7 -11.89 2.56 -4.53
CA ALA A 7 -11.69 4.00 -4.78
C ALA A 7 -10.35 4.17 -5.49
N MET A 8 -10.34 4.86 -6.62
CA MET A 8 -9.12 5.14 -7.39
C MET A 8 -8.81 6.64 -7.33
N THR A 9 -7.52 7.03 -7.32
CA THR A 9 -7.14 8.43 -7.53
C THR A 9 -7.55 8.85 -8.94
N GLY A 10 -7.61 10.17 -9.19
CA GLY A 10 -7.85 10.72 -10.54
C GLY A 10 -6.85 10.26 -11.61
N SER A 11 -5.75 9.58 -11.21
CA SER A 11 -4.73 9.01 -12.10
C SER A 11 -4.84 7.47 -12.23
N GLY A 12 -5.89 6.84 -11.70
CA GLY A 12 -6.16 5.40 -11.85
C GLY A 12 -5.47 4.48 -10.83
N TRP A 13 -4.85 5.03 -9.79
CA TRP A 13 -4.22 4.24 -8.73
C TRP A 13 -5.23 3.84 -7.65
N LEU A 14 -5.17 2.60 -7.16
CA LEU A 14 -6.08 2.04 -6.16
C LEU A 14 -5.85 2.67 -4.76
N VAL A 15 -6.67 3.65 -4.37
CA VAL A 15 -6.61 4.37 -3.08
C VAL A 15 -7.22 3.57 -1.95
N SER A 16 -8.27 2.82 -2.27
CA SER A 16 -8.94 1.99 -1.29
C SER A 16 -9.54 0.78 -1.98
N GLN A 17 -9.44 -0.37 -1.34
CA GLN A 17 -10.14 -1.57 -1.77
C GLN A 17 -10.88 -2.10 -0.55
N SER A 18 -12.20 -1.98 -0.57
CA SER A 18 -13.07 -2.67 0.37
C SER A 18 -13.37 -4.05 -0.21
N ASP A 19 -12.84 -5.11 0.40
CA ASP A 19 -13.30 -6.47 0.07
C ASP A 19 -14.72 -6.69 0.63
N ARG A 20 -15.46 -7.66 0.09
CA ARG A 20 -16.83 -7.99 0.52
C ARG A 20 -16.94 -8.35 2.01
N ASN A 21 -15.82 -8.65 2.65
CA ASN A 21 -15.75 -8.91 4.08
C ASN A 21 -15.74 -7.64 4.97
N GLY A 22 -15.78 -6.43 4.39
CA GLY A 22 -15.69 -5.18 5.16
C GLY A 22 -14.27 -4.84 5.61
N ASN A 23 -13.26 -5.50 5.02
CA ASN A 23 -11.87 -5.08 5.20
C ASN A 23 -11.61 -3.87 4.31
N ASP A 24 -11.63 -2.69 4.91
CA ASP A 24 -11.17 -1.45 4.29
C ASP A 24 -9.65 -1.36 4.32
N VAL A 25 -9.03 -1.25 3.15
CA VAL A 25 -7.62 -0.92 3.03
C VAL A 25 -7.48 0.52 2.55
N THR A 26 -6.60 1.29 3.18
CA THR A 26 -6.24 2.65 2.78
C THR A 26 -4.81 2.67 2.27
N VAL A 27 -4.58 3.21 1.08
CA VAL A 27 -3.26 3.31 0.46
C VAL A 27 -2.80 4.77 0.45
N GLY A 28 -1.68 5.04 1.09
CA GLY A 28 -0.98 6.32 1.03
C GLY A 28 0.08 6.31 -0.07
N TYR A 29 0.26 7.45 -0.73
CA TYR A 29 1.23 7.63 -1.80
C TYR A 29 2.27 8.69 -1.42
N ALA A 30 3.51 8.50 -1.84
CA ALA A 30 4.59 9.49 -1.78
C ALA A 30 4.41 10.58 -2.86
N SER A 31 5.21 11.65 -2.77
CA SER A 31 5.20 12.75 -3.74
C SER A 31 5.46 12.28 -5.18
N ASP A 32 6.21 11.20 -5.33
CA ASP A 32 6.60 10.60 -6.61
C ASP A 32 5.49 9.71 -7.20
N GLY A 33 4.36 9.56 -6.50
CA GLY A 33 3.22 8.75 -6.92
C GLY A 33 3.34 7.26 -6.61
N HIS A 34 4.42 6.82 -5.98
CA HIS A 34 4.60 5.46 -5.48
C HIS A 34 3.87 5.25 -4.15
N VAL A 35 3.45 4.02 -3.86
CA VAL A 35 2.81 3.68 -2.58
C VAL A 35 3.81 3.90 -1.44
N SER A 36 3.45 4.61 -0.39
CA SER A 36 4.32 4.80 0.78
C SER A 36 3.82 4.02 1.99
N SER A 37 2.52 3.80 2.08
CA SER A 37 1.90 3.11 3.21
C SER A 37 0.62 2.41 2.79
N VAL A 38 0.33 1.30 3.45
CA VAL A 38 -0.92 0.57 3.34
C VAL A 38 -1.43 0.35 4.75
N THR A 39 -2.63 0.83 5.04
CA THR A 39 -3.32 0.62 6.32
C THR A 39 -4.47 -0.34 6.11
N ASP A 40 -4.45 -1.47 6.80
CA ASP A 40 -5.56 -2.44 6.80
C ASP A 40 -6.68 -2.02 7.78
N SER A 41 -7.84 -2.63 7.63
CA SER A 41 -9.06 -2.45 8.42
C SER A 41 -8.87 -2.54 9.93
N GLN A 42 -7.82 -3.23 10.39
CA GLN A 42 -7.44 -3.31 11.80
C GLN A 42 -6.49 -2.18 12.25
N ALA A 43 -6.40 -1.09 11.49
CA ALA A 43 -5.47 0.02 11.71
C ALA A 43 -3.98 -0.39 11.74
N ARG A 44 -3.66 -1.52 11.10
CA ARG A 44 -2.29 -2.02 10.96
C ARG A 44 -1.65 -1.36 9.75
N VAL A 45 -0.47 -0.78 9.93
CA VAL A 45 0.23 -0.01 8.89
C VAL A 45 1.44 -0.80 8.39
N THR A 46 1.50 -1.01 7.08
CA THR A 46 2.68 -1.49 6.36
C THR A 46 3.29 -0.34 5.59
N ASN A 47 4.56 -0.07 5.79
CA ASN A 47 5.28 1.02 5.13
C ASN A 47 6.15 0.49 3.99
N PHE A 48 6.27 1.28 2.93
CA PHE A 48 7.03 0.93 1.73
C PHE A 48 8.01 2.05 1.40
N GLU A 49 9.29 1.71 1.31
CA GLU A 49 10.31 2.59 0.76
C GLU A 49 10.70 2.11 -0.64
N HIS A 50 10.90 3.07 -1.53
CA HIS A 50 11.20 2.81 -2.93
C HIS A 50 12.62 3.27 -3.26
N ASP A 51 13.30 2.54 -4.14
CA ASP A 51 14.58 2.96 -4.72
C ASP A 51 14.39 4.08 -5.77
N ALA A 52 15.50 4.57 -6.31
CA ALA A 52 15.50 5.63 -7.32
C ALA A 52 14.81 5.22 -8.64
N GLU A 53 14.66 3.92 -8.91
CA GLU A 53 13.89 3.38 -10.04
C GLU A 53 12.41 3.15 -9.70
N GLY A 54 11.96 3.50 -8.50
CA GLY A 54 10.57 3.37 -8.08
C GLY A 54 10.15 1.94 -7.75
N ARG A 55 11.10 1.06 -7.43
CA ARG A 55 10.81 -0.32 -6.97
C ARG A 55 10.87 -0.38 -5.44
N PRO A 56 10.08 -1.26 -4.79
CA PRO A 56 10.14 -1.41 -3.34
C PRO A 56 11.51 -1.93 -2.90
N ALA A 57 12.26 -1.07 -2.22
CA ALA A 57 13.57 -1.38 -1.64
C ALA A 57 13.43 -1.98 -0.25
N SER A 58 12.44 -1.50 0.51
CA SER A 58 12.18 -1.89 1.89
C SER A 58 10.69 -1.91 2.18
N ILE A 59 10.24 -2.94 2.89
CA ILE A 59 8.87 -3.10 3.34
C ILE A 59 8.92 -3.31 4.85
N THR A 60 8.32 -2.40 5.60
CA THR A 60 8.19 -2.53 7.06
C THR A 60 6.78 -2.96 7.39
N ASP A 61 6.62 -4.10 8.04
CA ASP A 61 5.32 -4.62 8.45
C ASP A 61 4.84 -3.97 9.77
N PRO A 62 3.56 -4.14 10.15
CA PRO A 62 3.00 -3.58 11.37
C PRO A 62 3.67 -4.06 12.67
N ALA A 63 4.32 -5.23 12.66
CA ALA A 63 5.11 -5.74 13.77
C ALA A 63 6.51 -5.08 13.86
N GLY A 64 6.88 -4.25 12.88
CA GLY A 64 8.15 -3.57 12.79
C GLY A 64 9.26 -4.39 12.14
N GLU A 65 8.96 -5.58 11.61
CA GLU A 65 9.93 -6.32 10.81
C GLU A 65 10.08 -5.65 9.45
N THR A 66 11.33 -5.58 9.00
CA THR A 66 11.67 -4.93 7.75
C THR A 66 12.22 -5.96 6.78
N TYR A 67 11.58 -6.07 5.63
CA TYR A 67 11.94 -6.95 4.53
C TYR A 67 12.46 -6.08 3.39
N GLY A 68 13.78 -6.10 3.17
CA GLY A 68 14.43 -5.37 2.08
C GLY A 68 14.94 -6.31 1.00
N HIS A 69 14.82 -5.90 -0.26
CA HIS A 69 15.60 -6.51 -1.33
C HIS A 69 16.97 -5.84 -1.33
N GLN A 70 17.95 -6.45 -0.66
CA GLN A 70 19.36 -6.10 -0.90
C GLN A 70 19.64 -6.47 -2.36
N ALA A 71 19.61 -5.48 -3.26
CA ALA A 71 20.20 -5.62 -4.57
C ALA A 71 21.72 -5.79 -4.33
N GLY A 72 22.19 -7.03 -4.48
CA GLY A 72 23.61 -7.36 -4.49
C GLY A 72 24.31 -6.86 -5.74
#